data_AF-A0A815UIH3-F1
#
_entry.id   AF-A0A815UIH3-F1
#
_cell.length_a   1.000
_cell.length_b   1.000
_cell.length_c   1.000
_cell.angle_alpha   90.00
_cell.angle_beta   90.00
_cell.angle_gamma   90.00
#
_symmetry.space_group_name_H-M   'P 1'
#
loop_
_entity.id
_entity.type
_entity.pdbx_description
1 polymer ?
#
loop_
_entity_poly.entity_id
_entity_poly.type
_entity_poly.pdbx_seq_one_letter_code
_entity_poly.pdbx_strand_id
1 'polypeptide(L)'
;MKYNGLFEVLKNLIHQDIRIFPMHIPDALAKLGDTRAIPLLGQTMNLQDSEGNDDRDPDDKIFRPVSTERLVVESCIALATFINDGETKSSLMNGIKNERIREVCLAVLYTCTKEKQYLELLEETVKTGKTFDDRIKHYLRKHAETSEDLVKLLQLNEEIETEKKVKTDDDETETDDD
;
A
#
# COMPACT_ATOMS: atom_id res chain seq x y z
N MET A 1 24.44 -18.68 -8.02
CA MET A 1 23.65 -18.57 -6.76
C MET A 1 24.40 -17.69 -5.74
N LYS A 2 24.39 -16.35 -5.90
CA LYS A 2 25.19 -15.45 -5.05
C LYS A 2 24.47 -14.95 -3.78
N TYR A 3 23.18 -15.25 -3.60
CA TYR A 3 22.36 -14.62 -2.56
C TYR A 3 21.54 -15.57 -1.67
N ASN A 4 21.80 -16.88 -1.68
CA ASN A 4 21.03 -17.83 -0.85
C ASN A 4 21.04 -17.48 0.64
N GLY A 5 22.18 -17.05 1.18
CA GLY A 5 22.26 -16.63 2.59
C GLY A 5 21.43 -15.37 2.88
N LEU A 6 21.41 -14.40 1.96
CA LEU A 6 20.66 -13.16 2.14
C LEU A 6 19.14 -13.38 2.07
N PHE A 7 18.68 -14.24 1.15
CA PHE A 7 17.27 -14.61 1.07
C PHE A 7 16.77 -15.23 2.38
N GLU A 8 17.51 -16.21 2.93
CA GLU A 8 17.11 -16.87 4.18
C GLU A 8 17.10 -15.90 5.37
N VAL A 9 18.02 -14.93 5.42
CA VAL A 9 18.00 -13.86 6.43
C VAL A 9 16.74 -13.01 6.30
N LEU A 10 16.42 -12.51 5.09
CA LEU A 10 15.23 -11.67 4.87
C LEU A 10 13.92 -12.43 5.16
N LYS A 11 13.85 -13.70 4.76
CA LYS A 11 12.71 -14.58 5.05
C LYS A 11 12.47 -14.79 6.54
N ASN A 12 13.53 -14.93 7.32
CA ASN A 12 13.40 -15.07 8.77
C ASN A 12 13.01 -13.75 9.43
N LEU A 13 13.51 -12.62 8.92
CA LEU A 13 13.22 -11.30 9.47
C LEU A 13 11.80 -10.81 9.19
N ILE A 14 11.19 -11.16 8.06
CA ILE A 14 9.85 -10.65 7.72
C ILE A 14 8.75 -11.14 8.68
N HIS A 15 8.98 -12.28 9.33
CA HIS A 15 8.08 -12.88 10.32
C HIS A 15 8.48 -12.56 11.76
N GLN A 16 9.67 -12.01 11.96
CA GLN A 16 10.05 -11.50 13.27
C GLN A 16 9.30 -10.20 13.53
N ASP A 17 9.09 -9.95 14.82
CA ASP A 17 8.30 -8.84 15.30
C ASP A 17 8.65 -7.54 14.55
N ILE A 18 7.72 -7.14 13.67
CA ILE A 18 7.83 -6.00 12.73
C ILE A 18 8.11 -4.69 13.51
N ARG A 19 7.92 -4.75 14.83
CA ARG A 19 8.22 -3.72 15.83
C ARG A 19 9.72 -3.46 16.05
N ILE A 20 10.63 -4.39 15.74
CA ILE A 20 12.04 -4.31 16.17
C ILE A 20 12.99 -3.78 15.09
N PHE A 21 12.66 -3.90 13.80
CA PHE A 21 13.55 -3.50 12.71
C PHE A 21 12.86 -2.55 11.71
N PRO A 22 13.35 -1.31 11.52
CA PRO A 22 12.81 -0.38 10.52
C PRO A 22 13.20 -0.75 9.07
N MET A 23 13.57 -2.01 8.83
CA MET A 23 14.04 -2.48 7.54
C MET A 23 12.85 -2.64 6.57
N HIS A 24 12.96 -2.05 5.39
CA HIS A 24 12.01 -2.26 4.28
C HIS A 24 12.20 -3.65 3.67
N ILE A 25 11.84 -4.69 4.42
CA ILE A 25 12.06 -6.09 4.02
C ILE A 25 11.38 -6.43 2.69
N PRO A 26 10.13 -6.00 2.42
CA PRO A 26 9.51 -6.23 1.10
C PRO A 26 10.32 -5.63 -0.05
N ASP A 27 10.80 -4.40 0.11
CA ASP A 27 11.65 -3.74 -0.88
C ASP A 27 13.00 -4.47 -1.06
N ALA A 28 13.60 -4.97 0.02
CA ALA A 28 14.82 -5.77 -0.05
C ALA A 28 14.60 -7.10 -0.80
N LEU A 29 13.47 -7.78 -0.55
CA LEU A 29 13.08 -8.99 -1.26
C LEU A 29 12.82 -8.72 -2.75
N ALA A 30 12.14 -7.63 -3.08
CA ALA A 30 11.94 -7.17 -4.45
C ALA A 30 13.27 -6.90 -5.17
N LYS A 31 14.18 -6.14 -4.53
CA LYS A 31 15.52 -5.85 -5.08
C LYS A 31 16.36 -7.09 -5.29
N LEU A 32 16.15 -8.13 -4.47
CA LEU A 32 16.83 -9.39 -4.66
C LEU A 32 16.35 -10.12 -5.93
N GLY A 33 15.11 -9.89 -6.34
CA GLY A 33 14.53 -10.47 -7.56
C GLY A 33 14.36 -11.99 -7.49
N ASP A 34 14.38 -12.58 -6.28
CA ASP A 34 14.23 -14.00 -6.07
C ASP A 34 12.74 -14.36 -5.99
N THR A 35 12.25 -15.17 -6.94
CA THR A 35 10.82 -15.54 -7.03
C THR A 35 10.33 -16.32 -5.81
N ARG A 36 11.22 -16.89 -5.01
CA ARG A 36 10.86 -17.50 -3.71
C ARG A 36 10.26 -16.48 -2.73
N ALA A 37 10.41 -15.18 -2.99
CA ALA A 37 9.76 -14.13 -2.20
C ALA A 37 8.26 -14.00 -2.47
N ILE A 38 7.73 -14.50 -3.60
CA ILE A 38 6.33 -14.29 -3.98
C ILE A 38 5.35 -14.85 -2.94
N PRO A 39 5.47 -16.12 -2.48
CA PRO A 39 4.55 -16.65 -1.48
C PRO A 39 4.63 -15.91 -0.15
N LEU A 40 5.84 -15.46 0.20
CA LEU A 40 6.12 -14.73 1.43
C LEU A 40 5.43 -13.35 1.43
N LEU A 41 5.61 -12.59 0.35
CA LEU A 41 4.95 -11.30 0.16
C LEU A 41 3.43 -11.47 0.08
N GLY A 42 2.94 -12.51 -0.60
CA GLY A 42 1.51 -12.84 -0.64
C GLY A 42 0.91 -13.15 0.74
N GLN A 43 1.64 -13.85 1.61
CA GLN A 43 1.20 -14.10 2.99
C GLN A 43 1.13 -12.81 3.81
N THR A 44 2.12 -11.92 3.67
CA THR A 44 2.14 -10.65 4.40
C THR A 44 0.95 -9.74 4.07
N MET A 45 0.37 -9.84 2.88
CA MET A 45 -0.84 -9.09 2.50
C MET A 45 -2.05 -9.40 3.39
N ASN A 46 -2.05 -10.56 4.06
CA ASN A 46 -3.14 -11.01 4.92
C ASN A 46 -2.89 -10.73 6.41
N LEU A 47 -1.77 -10.07 6.77
CA LEU A 47 -1.49 -9.73 8.15
C LEU A 47 -2.45 -8.66 8.66
N GLN A 48 -3.01 -8.92 9.84
CA GLN A 48 -3.82 -7.99 10.59
C GLN A 48 -3.04 -7.54 11.82
N ASP A 49 -3.25 -6.29 12.24
CA ASP A 49 -2.73 -5.85 13.53
C ASP A 49 -3.34 -6.75 14.61
N SER A 50 -2.50 -7.44 15.36
CA SER A 50 -2.98 -8.14 16.55
C SER A 50 -3.45 -7.07 17.53
N GLU A 51 -4.74 -7.05 17.85
CA GLU A 51 -5.29 -6.23 18.94
C GLU A 51 -4.50 -6.53 20.22
N GLY A 52 -3.59 -5.63 20.57
CA GLY A 52 -2.70 -5.80 21.71
C GLY A 52 -2.56 -4.46 22.40
N ASN A 53 -3.39 -4.27 23.44
CA ASN A 53 -3.35 -3.22 24.47
C ASN A 53 -2.20 -2.22 24.31
N ASP A 54 -2.50 -1.10 23.68
CA ASP A 54 -1.56 0.01 23.55
C ASP A 54 -1.70 0.91 24.79
N ASP A 55 -1.27 0.40 25.95
CA ASP A 55 -0.98 1.21 27.15
C ASP A 55 0.34 2.02 26.95
N ARG A 56 0.63 2.49 25.74
CA ARG A 56 1.93 3.10 25.40
C ARG A 56 1.94 4.59 25.62
N ASP A 57 3.02 5.02 26.25
CA ASP A 57 3.35 6.41 26.50
C ASP A 57 3.54 7.14 25.16
N PRO A 58 2.84 8.27 24.90
CA PRO A 58 2.99 9.06 23.68
C PRO A 58 4.42 9.59 23.42
N ASP A 59 5.35 9.43 24.36
CA ASP A 59 6.77 9.79 24.22
C ASP A 59 7.65 8.68 23.59
N ASP A 60 7.15 7.46 23.40
CA ASP A 60 7.84 6.36 22.69
C ASP A 60 7.89 6.53 21.15
N LYS A 61 7.76 7.77 20.66
CA LYS A 61 7.78 8.14 19.23
C LYS A 61 9.10 7.81 18.51
N ILE A 62 10.18 7.53 19.24
CA ILE A 62 11.51 7.23 18.67
C ILE A 62 11.53 5.82 18.06
N PHE A 63 10.74 4.88 18.59
CA PHE A 63 10.64 3.52 18.08
C PHE A 63 9.20 3.22 17.69
N ARG A 64 8.61 4.06 16.82
CA ARG A 64 7.32 3.71 16.22
C ARG A 64 7.49 2.39 15.47
N PRO A 65 6.82 1.32 15.90
CA PRO A 65 6.90 0.06 15.19
C PRO A 65 6.46 0.27 13.74
N VAL A 66 7.05 -0.47 12.80
CA VAL A 66 6.48 -0.53 11.45
C VAL A 66 5.05 -1.08 11.64
N SER A 67 4.03 -0.28 11.30
CA SER A 67 2.65 -0.75 11.41
C SER A 67 2.45 -1.94 10.48
N THR A 68 1.64 -2.92 10.89
CA THR A 68 1.34 -4.08 10.03
C THR A 68 0.79 -3.61 8.68
N GLU A 69 0.00 -2.55 8.70
CA GLU A 69 -0.47 -1.86 7.52
C GLU A 69 0.66 -1.41 6.57
N ARG A 70 1.75 -0.84 7.09
CA ARG A 70 2.91 -0.45 6.27
C ARG A 70 3.54 -1.65 5.60
N LEU A 71 3.78 -2.73 6.36
CA LEU A 71 4.37 -3.94 5.80
C LEU A 71 3.48 -4.52 4.69
N VAL A 72 2.18 -4.54 4.91
CA VAL A 72 1.18 -5.04 3.96
C VAL A 72 1.19 -4.23 2.67
N VAL A 73 1.17 -2.90 2.75
CA VAL A 73 1.23 -2.02 1.56
C VAL A 73 2.56 -2.17 0.83
N GLU A 74 3.68 -2.16 1.54
CA GLU A 74 5.02 -2.36 0.94
C GLU A 74 5.13 -3.73 0.25
N SER A 75 4.48 -4.76 0.77
CA SER A 75 4.47 -6.10 0.17
C SER A 75 3.65 -6.15 -1.13
N CYS A 76 2.51 -5.46 -1.18
CA CYS A 76 1.75 -5.29 -2.41
C CYS A 76 2.59 -4.60 -3.50
N ILE A 77 3.31 -3.53 -3.13
CA ILE A 77 4.19 -2.80 -4.05
C ILE A 77 5.38 -3.66 -4.48
N ALA A 78 6.01 -4.39 -3.56
CA ALA A 78 7.15 -5.26 -3.85
C ALA A 78 6.81 -6.34 -4.90
N LEU A 79 5.58 -6.88 -4.83
CA LEU A 79 5.06 -7.84 -5.82
C LEU A 79 5.05 -7.29 -7.25
N ALA A 80 5.03 -5.96 -7.47
CA ALA A 80 5.16 -5.38 -8.81
C ALA A 80 6.41 -5.88 -9.57
N THR A 81 7.49 -6.17 -8.85
CA THR A 81 8.75 -6.68 -9.42
C THR A 81 8.59 -8.06 -10.06
N PHE A 82 7.58 -8.81 -9.62
CA PHE A 82 7.34 -10.20 -10.02
C PHE A 82 6.09 -10.34 -10.89
N ILE A 83 5.55 -9.26 -11.46
CA ILE A 83 4.24 -9.28 -12.14
C ILE A 83 4.11 -10.29 -13.29
N ASN A 84 5.22 -10.66 -13.94
CA ASN A 84 5.25 -11.64 -15.02
C ASN A 84 5.07 -13.08 -14.51
N ASP A 85 5.11 -13.29 -13.19
CA ASP A 85 4.79 -14.55 -12.56
C ASP A 85 3.27 -14.68 -12.32
N GLY A 86 2.71 -15.81 -12.74
CA GLY A 86 1.26 -16.05 -12.66
C GLY A 86 0.72 -16.09 -11.22
N GLU A 87 1.55 -16.51 -10.26
CA GLU A 87 1.20 -16.52 -8.83
C GLU A 87 1.11 -15.10 -8.27
N THR A 88 1.97 -14.20 -8.74
CA THR A 88 1.95 -12.77 -8.36
C THR A 88 0.66 -12.11 -8.80
N LYS A 89 0.28 -12.26 -10.08
CA LYS A 89 -0.99 -11.69 -10.58
C LYS A 89 -2.18 -12.25 -9.80
N SER A 90 -2.17 -13.55 -9.52
CA SER A 90 -3.23 -14.21 -8.74
C SER A 90 -3.32 -13.67 -7.31
N SER A 91 -2.19 -13.45 -6.65
CA SER A 91 -2.11 -12.87 -5.30
C SER A 91 -2.67 -11.45 -5.25
N LEU A 92 -2.28 -10.59 -6.19
CA LEU A 92 -2.80 -9.23 -6.28
C LEU A 92 -4.29 -9.20 -6.61
N MET A 93 -4.76 -10.06 -7.51
CA MET A 93 -6.20 -10.19 -7.83
C MET A 93 -7.03 -10.65 -6.63
N ASN A 94 -6.50 -11.54 -5.79
CA ASN A 94 -7.14 -11.89 -4.53
C ASN A 94 -7.12 -10.71 -3.54
N GLY A 95 -6.02 -9.95 -3.50
CA GLY A 95 -5.90 -8.74 -2.69
C GLY A 95 -6.93 -7.66 -3.01
N ILE A 96 -7.39 -7.53 -4.26
CA ILE A 96 -8.49 -6.61 -4.63
C ILE A 96 -9.77 -6.85 -3.80
N LYS A 97 -10.01 -8.10 -3.37
CA LYS A 97 -11.20 -8.45 -2.57
C LYS A 97 -11.10 -8.00 -1.11
N ASN A 98 -9.92 -7.60 -0.67
CA ASN A 98 -9.68 -7.09 0.68
C ASN A 98 -9.71 -5.56 0.65
N GLU A 99 -10.75 -4.97 1.26
CA GLU A 99 -10.96 -3.51 1.27
C GLU A 99 -9.78 -2.71 1.80
N ARG A 100 -8.96 -3.28 2.69
CA ARG A 100 -7.82 -2.56 3.29
C ARG A 100 -6.65 -2.37 2.33
N ILE A 101 -6.55 -3.21 1.30
CA ILE A 101 -5.42 -3.23 0.37
C ILE A 101 -5.88 -3.18 -1.10
N ARG A 102 -7.18 -2.99 -1.33
CA ARG A 102 -7.79 -3.05 -2.65
C ARG A 102 -7.12 -2.04 -3.58
N GLU A 103 -6.99 -0.80 -3.14
CA GLU A 103 -6.47 0.32 -3.91
C GLU A 103 -5.00 0.11 -4.27
N VAL A 104 -4.16 -0.37 -3.35
CA VAL A 104 -2.76 -0.67 -3.65
C VAL A 104 -2.62 -1.84 -4.63
N CYS A 105 -3.46 -2.88 -4.50
CA CYS A 105 -3.45 -4.01 -5.43
C CYS A 105 -3.86 -3.56 -6.84
N LEU A 106 -4.91 -2.75 -6.95
CA LEU A 106 -5.36 -2.16 -8.23
C LEU A 106 -4.29 -1.25 -8.83
N ALA A 107 -3.66 -0.40 -8.02
CA ALA A 107 -2.59 0.49 -8.46
C ALA A 107 -1.42 -0.31 -9.06
N VAL A 108 -0.95 -1.35 -8.36
CA VAL A 108 0.14 -2.22 -8.82
C VAL A 108 -0.24 -2.97 -10.09
N LEU A 109 -1.45 -3.53 -10.15
CA LEU A 109 -1.91 -4.23 -11.33
C LEU A 109 -2.00 -3.30 -12.54
N TYR A 110 -2.56 -2.10 -12.38
CA TYR A 110 -2.65 -1.13 -13.47
C TYR A 110 -1.26 -0.66 -13.93
N THR A 111 -0.38 -0.24 -13.01
CA THR A 111 0.94 0.31 -13.36
C THR A 111 1.78 -0.70 -14.13
N CYS A 112 1.68 -1.98 -13.77
CA CYS A 112 2.44 -3.06 -14.39
C CYS A 112 1.82 -3.62 -15.67
N THR A 113 0.49 -3.74 -15.75
CA THR A 113 -0.18 -4.40 -16.90
C THR A 113 -0.76 -3.43 -17.92
N LYS A 114 -1.02 -2.18 -17.51
CA LYS A 114 -1.75 -1.17 -18.29
C LYS A 114 -3.17 -1.61 -18.71
N GLU A 115 -3.74 -2.62 -18.06
CA GLU A 115 -5.12 -3.05 -18.30
C GLU A 115 -6.10 -2.01 -17.72
N LYS A 116 -6.90 -1.39 -18.60
CA LYS A 116 -7.80 -0.27 -18.24
C LYS A 116 -8.82 -0.60 -17.16
N GLN A 117 -9.27 -1.85 -17.07
CA GLN A 117 -10.22 -2.29 -16.04
C GLN A 117 -9.76 -1.95 -14.61
N TYR A 118 -8.45 -1.98 -14.34
CA TYR A 118 -7.92 -1.66 -13.01
C TYR A 118 -7.92 -0.16 -12.74
N LEU A 119 -7.70 0.67 -13.76
CA LEU A 119 -7.81 2.12 -13.67
C LEU A 119 -9.25 2.54 -13.44
N GLU A 120 -10.20 1.97 -14.17
CA GLU A 120 -11.63 2.26 -14.03
C GLU A 120 -12.12 1.99 -12.60
N LEU A 121 -11.67 0.89 -11.99
CA LEU A 121 -11.96 0.57 -10.59
C LEU A 121 -11.32 1.55 -9.60
N LEU A 122 -10.11 2.05 -9.88
CA LEU A 122 -9.47 3.10 -9.05
C LEU A 122 -10.23 4.42 -9.15
N GLU A 123 -10.64 4.80 -10.35
CA GLU A 123 -11.44 6.00 -10.56
C GLU A 123 -12.81 5.90 -9.87
N GLU A 124 -13.46 4.74 -9.92
CA GLU A 124 -14.71 4.50 -9.22
C GLU A 124 -14.54 4.70 -7.71
N THR A 125 -13.49 4.13 -7.12
CA THR A 125 -13.17 4.34 -5.70
C THR A 125 -13.07 5.84 -5.39
N VAL A 126 -12.34 6.60 -6.20
CA VAL A 126 -12.20 8.05 -6.01
C VAL A 126 -13.55 8.76 -6.14
N LYS A 127 -14.34 8.45 -7.18
CA LYS A 127 -15.67 9.03 -7.43
C LYS A 127 -16.70 8.73 -6.33
N THR A 128 -16.53 7.63 -5.58
CA THR A 128 -17.35 7.36 -4.38
C THR A 128 -16.96 8.22 -3.15
N GLY A 129 -15.96 9.09 -3.32
CA GLY A 129 -15.44 9.97 -2.28
C GLY A 129 -14.31 9.36 -1.46
N LYS A 130 -13.89 8.11 -1.70
CA LYS A 130 -12.71 7.55 -1.02
C LYS A 130 -11.45 8.18 -1.59
N THR A 131 -10.48 8.46 -0.72
CA THR A 131 -9.22 9.10 -1.10
C THR A 131 -8.07 8.13 -0.89
N PHE A 132 -7.03 8.22 -1.71
CA PHE A 132 -5.87 7.35 -1.58
C PHE A 132 -5.02 7.69 -0.36
N ASP A 133 -4.43 6.68 0.26
CA ASP A 133 -3.35 6.85 1.23
C ASP A 133 -2.10 7.46 0.56
N ASP A 134 -1.29 8.19 1.33
CA ASP A 134 -0.08 8.87 0.84
C ASP A 134 0.94 7.92 0.21
N ARG A 135 1.02 6.66 0.65
CA ARG A 135 1.92 5.66 0.06
C ARG A 135 1.46 5.25 -1.32
N ILE A 136 0.15 5.11 -1.51
CA ILE A 136 -0.46 4.82 -2.82
C ILE A 136 -0.25 6.01 -3.74
N LYS A 137 -0.49 7.24 -3.28
CA LYS A 137 -0.20 8.46 -4.06
C LYS A 137 1.26 8.53 -4.48
N HIS A 138 2.18 8.28 -3.54
CA HIS A 138 3.62 8.29 -3.83
C HIS A 138 3.98 7.25 -4.90
N TYR A 139 3.46 6.03 -4.77
CA TYR A 139 3.64 4.97 -5.76
C TYR A 139 3.10 5.39 -7.14
N LEU A 140 1.86 5.86 -7.22
CA LEU A 140 1.24 6.30 -8.47
C LEU A 140 2.00 7.47 -9.11
N ARG A 141 2.42 8.47 -8.33
CA ARG A 141 3.21 9.62 -8.82
C ARG A 141 4.53 9.18 -9.47
N LYS A 142 5.23 8.21 -8.88
CA LYS A 142 6.45 7.64 -9.46
C LYS A 142 6.23 7.01 -10.84
N HIS A 143 5.01 6.53 -11.11
CA HIS A 143 4.65 5.94 -12.40
C HIS A 143 3.92 6.92 -13.34
N ALA A 144 3.44 8.06 -12.84
CA ALA A 144 2.68 9.05 -13.59
C ALA A 144 3.49 9.77 -14.67
N GLU A 145 4.82 9.85 -14.53
CA GLU A 145 5.72 10.39 -15.57
C GLU A 145 5.55 9.69 -16.93
N THR A 146 5.05 8.45 -16.92
CA THR A 146 4.87 7.62 -18.11
C THR A 146 3.39 7.35 -18.45
N SER A 147 2.45 8.00 -17.75
CA SER A 147 1.02 7.71 -17.88
C SER A 147 0.17 8.95 -17.59
N GLU A 148 -0.41 9.52 -18.65
CA GLU A 148 -1.37 10.62 -18.56
C GLU A 148 -2.61 10.24 -17.75
N ASP A 149 -3.06 8.99 -17.87
CA ASP A 149 -4.16 8.43 -17.09
C ASP A 149 -3.91 8.52 -15.57
N LEU A 150 -2.69 8.23 -15.11
CA LEU A 150 -2.34 8.36 -13.69
C LEU A 150 -2.30 9.81 -13.22
N VAL A 151 -1.86 10.73 -14.08
CA VAL A 151 -1.90 12.17 -13.78
C VAL A 151 -3.35 12.61 -13.55
N LYS A 152 -4.26 12.22 -14.44
CA LYS A 152 -5.70 12.52 -14.31
C LYS A 152 -6.31 11.90 -13.07
N LEU A 153 -6.00 10.64 -12.76
CA LEU A 153 -6.48 9.97 -11.56
C LEU A 153 -6.02 10.69 -10.28
N LEU A 154 -4.75 11.10 -10.22
CA LEU A 154 -4.21 11.83 -9.07
C LEU A 154 -4.83 13.21 -8.91
N GLN A 155 -5.06 13.94 -10.01
CA GLN A 155 -5.78 15.22 -10.00
C GLN A 155 -7.21 15.06 -9.48
N LEU A 156 -7.96 14.07 -9.97
CA LEU A 156 -9.31 13.77 -9.49
C LEU A 156 -9.32 13.47 -7.98
N ASN A 157 -8.34 12.71 -7.48
CA ASN A 157 -8.22 12.43 -6.05
C ASN A 157 -7.96 13.70 -5.24
N GLU A 158 -7.09 14.60 -5.73
CA GLU A 158 -6.79 15.88 -5.08
C GLU A 158 -8.01 16.82 -5.06
N GLU A 159 -8.76 16.90 -6.16
CA GLU A 159 -10.02 17.68 -6.23
C GLU A 159 -11.01 17.23 -5.16
N ILE A 160 -11.27 15.92 -5.06
CA ILE A 160 -12.19 15.36 -4.06
C ILE A 160 -11.69 15.58 -2.62
N GLU A 161 -10.38 15.49 -2.38
CA GLU A 161 -9.79 15.83 -1.08
C GLU A 161 -10.03 17.28 -0.70
N THR A 162 -9.92 18.21 -1.66
CA THR A 162 -10.18 19.63 -1.42
C THR A 162 -11.65 19.92 -1.17
N GLU A 163 -12.56 19.34 -1.96
CA GLU A 163 -14.02 19.51 -1.75
C GLU A 163 -14.48 19.00 -0.38
N LYS A 164 -13.89 17.90 0.09
CA LYS A 164 -14.18 17.37 1.43
C LYS A 164 -13.74 18.30 2.54
N LYS A 165 -12.54 18.88 2.44
CA LYS A 165 -12.03 19.83 3.44
C LYS A 165 -12.92 21.07 3.54
N VAL A 166 -13.28 21.65 2.40
CA VAL A 166 -14.17 22.84 2.35
C VAL A 166 -15.53 22.56 3.01
N LYS A 167 -16.15 21.40 2.74
CA LYS A 167 -17.41 21.03 3.38
C LYS A 167 -17.30 20.82 4.90
N THR A 168 -16.14 20.41 5.39
CA THR A 168 -15.92 20.19 6.82
C THR A 168 -15.73 21.52 7.55
N ASP A 169 -15.03 22.47 6.91
CA ASP A 169 -14.81 23.80 7.46
C ASP A 169 -16.09 24.66 7.48
N ASP A 170 -17.02 24.45 6.53
CA ASP A 170 -18.31 25.15 6.50
C ASP A 170 -19.28 24.66 7.62
N ASP A 171 -19.29 23.36 7.93
CA ASP A 171 -20.15 22.77 8.99
C ASP A 171 -19.69 23.14 10.42
N GLU A 172 -18.41 23.50 10.63
CA GLU A 172 -17.89 23.90 11.95
C GLU A 172 -18.17 25.37 12.31
N THR A 173 -18.83 26.14 11.43
CA THR A 173 -19.16 27.57 11.67
C THR A 173 -20.60 27.85 12.09
N GLU A 174 -21.45 26.82 12.24
CA GLU A 174 -22.85 26.94 12.68
C GLU A 174 -23.12 26.33 14.06
N THR A 175 -22.27 26.57 15.07
CA THR A 175 -22.69 26.44 16.48
C THR A 175 -21.98 27.48 17.33
N ASP A 176 -22.61 28.64 17.50
CA ASP A 176 -22.57 29.46 18.74
C ASP A 176 -23.39 30.73 18.49
N ASP A 177 -24.70 30.65 18.74
CA ASP A 177 -25.54 31.76 19.22
C ASP A 177 -26.95 31.22 19.52
N ASP A 178 -27.16 30.73 20.75
CA ASP A 178 -28.45 30.75 21.47
C ASP A 178 -28.24 30.65 22.99
#